data_AF-T0ZTG7-F1
#
_entry.id   AF-T0ZTG7-F1
#
_cell.length_a   1.000
_cell.length_b   1.000
_cell.length_c   1.000
_cell.angle_alpha   90.00
_cell.angle_beta   90.00
_cell.angle_gamma   90.00
#
_symmetry.space_group_name_H-M   'P 1'
#
loop_
_entity.id
_entity.type
_entity.pdbx_description
1 polymer ?
#
loop_
_entity_poly.entity_id
_entity_poly.type
_entity_poly.pdbx_seq_one_letter_code
_entity_poly.pdbx_strand_id
1 'polypeptide(L)'
;FRATVAAGEQSGKLDAVLARLADYTESRQALQQRVQQALIYPSFLVIMAFGILAGLLGYVVPKIVQVFTTMHAQLPLLTRVLIGISGFLRGWWPLLLIALIALVRGRARAAASARPAA
;
A
#
# COMPACT_ATOMS: atom_id res chain seq x y z
N PHE A 1 8.97 24.50 14.99
CA PHE A 1 10.28 24.39 15.67
C PHE A 1 11.07 25.70 15.73
N ARG A 2 11.34 26.40 14.62
CA ARG A 2 12.21 27.61 14.63
C ARG A 2 11.73 28.73 15.56
N ALA A 3 10.41 29.00 15.59
CA ALA A 3 9.83 30.00 16.50
C ALA A 3 9.96 29.61 17.99
N THR A 4 9.78 28.33 18.32
CA THR A 4 9.90 27.79 19.68
C THR A 4 11.35 27.84 20.18
N VAL A 5 12.30 27.55 19.30
CA VAL A 5 13.74 27.61 19.60
C VAL A 5 14.19 29.06 19.81
N ALA A 6 13.76 30.00 18.95
CA ALA A 6 14.06 31.42 19.11
C ALA A 6 13.50 32.00 20.42
N ALA A 7 12.28 31.62 20.81
CA ALA A 7 11.71 32.00 22.10
C ALA A 7 12.47 31.38 23.30
N GLY A 8 13.00 30.16 23.13
CA GLY A 8 13.84 29.48 24.12
C GLY A 8 15.20 30.15 24.31
N GLU A 9 15.84 30.58 23.22
CA GLU A 9 17.08 31.38 23.28
C GLU A 9 16.86 32.74 23.94
N GLN A 10 15.83 33.47 23.52
CA GLN A 10 15.54 34.81 24.04
C GLN A 10 15.14 34.81 25.52
N SER A 11 14.65 33.68 26.04
CA SER A 11 14.31 33.48 27.45
C SER A 11 15.38 32.75 28.27
N GLY A 12 16.51 32.36 27.65
CA GLY A 12 17.57 31.57 28.29
C GLY A 12 17.18 30.14 28.67
N LYS A 13 16.04 29.63 28.17
CA LYS A 13 15.49 28.30 28.46
C LYS A 13 15.63 27.32 27.30
N LEU A 14 16.64 27.53 26.45
CA LEU A 14 16.88 26.74 25.26
C LEU A 14 16.99 25.24 25.56
N ASP A 15 17.67 24.88 26.65
CA ASP A 15 17.88 23.49 27.06
C ASP A 15 16.54 22.75 27.29
N ALA A 16 15.64 23.36 28.08
CA ALA A 16 14.31 22.80 28.33
C ALA A 16 13.45 22.69 27.06
N VAL A 17 13.58 23.63 26.14
CA VAL A 17 12.88 23.59 24.84
C VAL A 17 13.41 22.46 23.98
N LEU A 18 14.73 22.31 23.87
CA LEU A 18 15.36 21.25 23.07
C LEU A 18 15.05 19.86 23.65
N ALA A 19 15.06 19.69 24.97
CA ALA A 19 14.67 18.45 25.63
C ALA A 19 13.23 18.03 25.28
N ARG A 20 12.27 18.95 25.39
CA ARG A 20 10.87 18.69 24.99
C ARG A 20 10.74 18.34 23.51
N LEU A 21 11.51 19.00 22.66
CA LEU A 21 11.50 18.72 21.23
C LEU A 21 12.06 17.33 20.93
N ALA A 22 13.13 16.93 21.62
CA ALA A 22 13.70 15.59 21.52
C ALA A 22 12.66 14.52 21.88
N ASP A 23 12.05 14.63 23.07
CA ASP A 23 11.02 13.70 23.56
C ASP A 23 9.83 13.59 22.59
N TYR A 24 9.38 14.74 22.07
CA TYR A 24 8.29 14.78 21.09
C TYR A 24 8.67 14.09 19.79
N THR A 25 9.87 14.36 19.25
CA THR A 25 10.33 13.72 18.02
C THR A 25 10.55 12.22 18.18
N GLU A 26 11.09 11.77 19.32
CA GLU A 26 11.29 10.36 19.62
C GLU A 26 9.94 9.63 19.73
N SER A 27 9.00 10.18 20.48
CA SER A 27 7.64 9.63 20.60
C SER A 27 6.95 9.55 19.24
N ARG A 28 7.06 10.59 18.42
CA ARG A 28 6.51 10.62 17.07
C ARG A 28 7.15 9.57 16.17
N GLN A 29 8.47 9.38 16.25
CA GLN A 29 9.19 8.38 15.47
C GLN A 29 8.81 6.96 15.90
N ALA A 30 8.71 6.70 17.20
CA ALA A 30 8.27 5.41 17.74
C ALA A 30 6.85 5.07 17.29
N LEU A 31 5.93 6.04 17.31
CA LEU A 31 4.56 5.85 16.79
C LEU A 31 4.56 5.55 15.29
N GLN A 32 5.32 6.31 14.49
CA GLN A 32 5.43 6.06 13.05
C GLN A 32 6.00 4.67 12.75
N GLN A 33 7.02 4.24 13.49
CA GLN A 33 7.60 2.90 13.34
C GLN A 33 6.60 1.80 13.69
N ARG A 34 5.88 1.93 14.80
CA ARG A 34 4.84 0.95 15.20
C ARG A 34 3.75 0.82 14.13
N VAL A 35 3.27 1.94 13.59
CA VAL A 35 2.26 1.93 12.52
C VAL A 35 2.81 1.30 11.25
N GLN A 36 4.05 1.62 10.86
CA GLN A 36 4.68 1.00 9.69
C GLN A 36 4.81 -0.52 9.86
N GLN A 37 5.30 -0.98 11.01
CA GLN A 37 5.45 -2.41 11.31
C GLN A 37 4.10 -3.14 11.28
N ALA A 38 3.05 -2.55 11.85
CA ALA A 38 1.71 -3.14 11.84
C ALA A 38 1.12 -3.29 10.42
N LEU A 39 1.54 -2.44 9.47
CA LEU A 39 1.05 -2.45 8.08
C LEU A 39 1.86 -3.34 7.13
N ILE A 40 3.07 -3.77 7.53
CA ILE A 40 3.89 -4.68 6.71
C ILE A 40 3.12 -5.98 6.46
N TYR A 41 2.55 -6.58 7.51
CA TYR A 41 1.85 -7.86 7.37
C TYR A 41 0.59 -7.77 6.48
N PRO A 42 -0.35 -6.84 6.70
CA PRO A 42 -1.50 -6.65 5.81
C PRO A 42 -1.10 -6.36 4.35
N SER A 43 -0.07 -5.54 4.13
CA SER A 43 0.34 -5.19 2.76
C SER A 43 0.91 -6.39 2.01
N PHE A 44 1.71 -7.23 2.68
CA PHE A 44 2.24 -8.46 2.08
C PHE A 44 1.12 -9.43 1.68
N LEU A 45 0.13 -9.63 2.56
CA LEU A 45 -1.01 -10.51 2.28
C LEU A 45 -1.81 -10.02 1.07
N VAL A 46 -2.08 -8.71 1.00
CA VAL A 46 -2.79 -8.11 -0.15
C VAL A 46 -2.01 -8.32 -1.45
N ILE A 47 -0.69 -8.08 -1.46
CA ILE A 47 0.16 -8.31 -2.64
C ILE A 47 0.10 -9.78 -3.07
N MET A 48 0.22 -10.72 -2.14
CA MET A 48 0.16 -12.15 -2.43
C MET A 48 -1.20 -12.57 -2.99
N ALA A 49 -2.29 -12.12 -2.37
CA ALA A 49 -3.65 -12.43 -2.82
C ALA A 49 -3.87 -11.95 -4.27
N PHE A 50 -3.49 -10.72 -4.59
CA PHE A 50 -3.57 -10.19 -5.95
C PHE A 50 -2.64 -10.94 -6.91
N GLY A 51 -1.43 -11.30 -6.50
CA GLY A 51 -0.50 -12.08 -7.32
C GLY A 51 -1.06 -13.47 -7.69
N ILE A 52 -1.61 -14.18 -6.71
CA ILE A 52 -2.26 -15.48 -6.93
C ILE A 52 -3.46 -15.33 -7.85
N LEU A 53 -4.32 -14.34 -7.60
CA LEU A 53 -5.50 -14.10 -8.41
C LEU A 53 -5.14 -13.75 -9.85
N ALA A 54 -4.12 -12.91 -10.06
CA ALA A 54 -3.60 -12.55 -11.36
C ALA A 54 -3.01 -13.77 -12.09
N GLY A 55 -2.28 -14.65 -11.40
CA GLY A 55 -1.76 -15.89 -11.98
C GLY A 55 -2.87 -16.89 -12.35
N LEU A 56 -3.87 -17.03 -11.48
CA LEU A 56 -5.01 -17.92 -11.69
C LEU A 56 -5.83 -17.45 -12.90
N LEU A 57 -6.25 -16.18 -12.90
CA LEU A 57 -6.98 -15.62 -14.02
C LEU A 57 -6.10 -15.59 -15.27
N GLY A 58 -4.83 -15.21 -15.13
CA GLY A 58 -3.80 -15.03 -16.16
C GLY A 58 -3.45 -16.27 -16.97
N TYR A 59 -3.20 -17.37 -16.28
CA TYR A 59 -2.60 -18.58 -16.85
C TYR A 59 -3.46 -19.83 -16.64
N VAL A 60 -4.07 -20.00 -15.46
CA VAL A 60 -4.81 -21.23 -15.12
C VAL A 60 -6.16 -21.28 -15.85
N VAL A 61 -6.95 -20.21 -15.77
CA VAL A 61 -8.25 -20.11 -16.46
C VAL A 61 -8.14 -20.38 -17.97
N PRO A 62 -7.24 -19.72 -18.74
CA PRO A 62 -7.17 -19.97 -20.18
C PRO A 62 -6.74 -21.40 -20.53
N LYS A 63 -5.91 -22.06 -19.72
CA LYS A 63 -5.59 -23.48 -19.91
C LYS A 63 -6.82 -24.36 -19.82
N ILE A 64 -7.68 -24.12 -18.82
CA ILE A 64 -8.93 -24.87 -18.67
C ILE A 64 -9.82 -24.65 -19.91
N VAL A 65 -9.97 -23.40 -20.34
CA VAL A 65 -10.76 -23.07 -21.54
C VAL A 65 -10.23 -23.79 -22.78
N GLN A 66 -8.90 -23.84 -22.96
CA GLN A 66 -8.27 -24.51 -24.08
C GLN A 66 -8.62 -26.01 -24.11
N VAL A 67 -8.56 -26.70 -22.97
CA VAL A 67 -8.94 -28.13 -22.86
C VAL A 67 -10.39 -28.35 -23.30
N PHE A 68 -11.33 -27.50 -22.86
CA PHE A 68 -12.73 -27.61 -23.27
C PHE A 68 -12.93 -27.37 -24.77
N THR A 69 -12.20 -26.42 -25.37
CA THR A 69 -12.27 -26.19 -26.82
C THR A 69 -11.71 -27.34 -27.65
N THR A 70 -10.68 -28.05 -27.14
CA THR A 70 -10.08 -29.21 -27.82
C THR A 70 -10.98 -30.43 -27.78
N MET A 71 -11.86 -30.55 -26.78
CA MET A 71 -12.83 -31.65 -26.68
C MET A 71 -14.10 -31.43 -27.50
N HIS A 72 -14.17 -30.38 -28.34
CA HIS A 72 -15.38 -29.98 -29.09
C HIS A 72 -16.63 -29.78 -28.22
N ALA A 73 -16.45 -29.63 -26.90
CA ALA A 73 -17.53 -29.36 -25.97
C ALA A 73 -17.80 -27.85 -25.96
N GLN A 74 -19.07 -27.47 -26.08
CA GLN A 74 -19.46 -26.07 -25.94
C GLN A 74 -19.26 -25.64 -24.49
N LEU A 75 -18.50 -24.56 -24.27
CA LEU A 75 -18.35 -23.98 -22.94
C LEU A 75 -19.73 -23.56 -22.40
N PRO A 76 -20.14 -24.04 -21.21
CA PRO A 76 -21.36 -23.60 -20.56
C PRO A 76 -21.44 -22.07 -20.49
N LEU A 77 -22.65 -21.51 -20.59
CA LEU A 77 -22.89 -20.06 -20.51
C LEU A 77 -22.24 -19.43 -19.27
N LEU A 78 -22.29 -20.13 -18.14
CA LEU A 78 -21.66 -19.72 -16.88
C LEU A 78 -20.15 -19.48 -17.03
N THR A 79 -19.45 -20.35 -17.75
CA THR A 79 -18.00 -20.27 -17.97
C THR A 79 -17.64 -19.12 -18.92
N ARG A 80 -18.44 -18.86 -19.95
CA ARG A 80 -18.24 -17.70 -20.85
C ARG A 80 -18.42 -16.37 -20.14
N VAL A 81 -19.44 -16.27 -19.28
CA VAL A 81 -19.66 -15.07 -18.44
C VAL A 81 -18.50 -14.87 -17.48
N LEU A 82 -18.02 -15.94 -16.83
CA LEU A 82 -16.85 -15.87 -15.94
C LEU A 82 -15.58 -15.43 -16.68
N ILE A 83 -15.37 -15.90 -17.92
CA ILE A 83 -14.23 -15.47 -18.75
C ILE A 83 -14.35 -13.98 -19.09
N GLY A 84 -15.54 -13.49 -19.45
CA GLY A 84 -15.80 -12.06 -19.69
C GLY A 84 -15.48 -11.19 -18.47
N ILE A 85 -15.96 -11.60 -17.28
CA ILE A 85 -15.67 -10.91 -16.01
C ILE A 85 -14.18 -10.96 -15.68
N SER A 86 -13.54 -12.12 -15.89
CA SER A 86 -12.11 -12.28 -15.65
C SER A 86 -11.25 -11.43 -16.60
N GLY A 87 -11.67 -11.25 -17.86
CA GLY A 87 -11.04 -10.36 -18.82
C GLY A 87 -11.14 -8.89 -18.40
N PHE A 88 -12.30 -8.48 -17.87
CA PHE A 88 -12.46 -7.16 -17.27
C PHE A 88 -11.53 -6.99 -16.06
N LEU A 89 -11.50 -7.91 -15.10
CA LEU A 89 -10.57 -7.85 -13.96
C LEU A 89 -9.09 -7.83 -14.40
N ARG A 90 -8.74 -8.57 -15.46
CA ARG A 90 -7.40 -8.59 -16.05
C ARG A 90 -7.05 -7.29 -16.81
N GLY A 91 -8.02 -6.47 -17.18
CA GLY A 91 -7.76 -5.12 -17.70
C GLY A 91 -7.37 -4.13 -16.60
N TRP A 92 -7.91 -4.31 -15.39
CA TRP A 92 -7.81 -3.34 -14.29
C TRP A 92 -6.78 -3.72 -13.22
N TRP A 93 -6.29 -4.96 -13.19
CA TRP A 93 -5.23 -5.35 -12.24
C TRP A 93 -3.94 -4.51 -12.33
N PRO A 94 -3.49 -3.99 -13.49
CA PRO A 94 -2.30 -3.13 -13.54
C PRO A 94 -2.55 -1.79 -12.83
N LEU A 95 -3.76 -1.23 -12.94
CA LEU A 95 -4.17 -0.01 -12.23
C LEU A 95 -4.23 -0.24 -10.72
N LEU A 96 -4.72 -1.40 -10.27
CA LEU A 96 -4.71 -1.77 -8.84
C LEU A 96 -3.28 -1.93 -8.31
N LEU A 97 -2.37 -2.49 -9.10
CA LEU A 97 -0.95 -2.58 -8.75
C LEU A 97 -0.29 -1.20 -8.65
N ILE A 98 -0.57 -0.31 -9.61
CA ILE A 98 -0.08 1.07 -9.59
C ILE A 98 -0.64 1.81 -8.38
N ALA A 99 -1.93 1.65 -8.06
CA ALA A 99 -2.56 2.24 -6.89
C ALA A 99 -1.94 1.72 -5.59
N LEU A 100 -1.61 0.42 -5.51
CA LEU A 100 -0.95 -0.17 -4.36
C LEU A 100 0.49 0.36 -4.19
N ILE A 101 1.26 0.43 -5.28
CA ILE A 101 2.62 1.01 -5.27
C ILE A 101 2.56 2.49 -4.89
N ALA A 102 1.57 3.24 -5.40
CA ALA A 102 1.34 4.64 -5.05
C ALA A 102 0.94 4.81 -3.58
N LEU A 103 0.16 3.89 -3.01
CA LEU A 103 -0.20 3.90 -1.59
C LEU A 103 1.04 3.65 -0.71
N VAL A 104 1.87 2.68 -1.08
CA VAL A 104 3.11 2.36 -0.35
C VAL A 104 4.10 3.52 -0.42
N ARG A 105 4.38 4.06 -1.61
CA ARG A 105 5.26 5.22 -1.79
C ARG A 105 4.66 6.51 -1.22
N GLY A 106 3.35 6.67 -1.31
CA GLY A 106 2.59 7.80 -0.77
C GLY A 106 2.66 7.85 0.75
N ARG A 107 2.61 6.69 1.42
CA ARG A 107 2.84 6.62 2.87
C ARG A 107 4.30 6.83 3.26
N ALA A 108 5.26 6.37 2.46
CA ALA A 108 6.68 6.72 2.65
C ALA A 108 6.92 8.24 2.51
N ARG A 109 6.23 8.90 1.57
CA ARG A 109 6.27 10.36 1.39
C ARG A 109 5.48 11.13 2.45
N ALA A 110 4.32 10.65 2.88
CA ALA A 110 3.50 11.27 3.92
C ALA A 110 4.16 11.17 5.31
N ALA A 111 4.88 10.08 5.58
CA ALA A 111 5.73 9.98 6.77
C ALA A 111 6.87 11.00 6.75
N ALA A 112 7.40 11.33 5.57
CA ALA A 112 8.42 12.36 5.35
C ALA A 112 7.86 13.80 5.34
N SER A 113 6.62 14.02 4.88
CA SER A 113 6.01 15.36 4.79
C SER A 113 5.25 15.81 6.04
N ALA A 114 4.99 14.92 7.01
CA ALA A 114 4.37 15.29 8.28
C ALA A 114 5.33 15.99 9.27
N ARG A 115 6.43 16.62 8.81
CA ARG A 115 7.18 17.60 9.64
C ARG A 115 6.33 18.88 9.70
N PRO A 116 5.93 19.35 10.89
CA PRO A 116 4.82 20.27 11.06
C PRO A 116 5.21 21.71 10.68
N ALA A 117 4.34 22.38 9.93
CA ALA A 117 4.27 23.83 9.90
C ALA A 117 3.20 24.28 10.90
N ALA A 118 3.63 24.39 12.16
CA ALA A 118 3.15 25.30 13.21
C ALA A 118 4.02 25.05 14.45
#